data_AF-A0A100VTK2-F1
#
_entry.id   AF-A0A100VTK2-F1
#
_cell.length_a   1.000
_cell.length_b   1.000
_cell.length_c   1.000
_cell.angle_alpha   90.00
_cell.angle_beta   90.00
_cell.angle_gamma   90.00
#
_symmetry.space_group_name_H-M   'P 1'
#
loop_
_entity.id
_entity.type
_entity.pdbx_description
1 polymer ?
#
loop_
_entity_poly.entity_id
_entity_poly.type
_entity_poly.pdbx_seq_one_letter_code
_entity_poly.pdbx_strand_id
1 'polypeptide(L)'
;MQLIEGGGVSKLRDVIRQLGYNKDVDIEVGTVTAPLPDINVQLDDVNFVLEAEDCAVCEHLRAHEREVSINGKDTTITFKDALKVGDRVAVVMFSAGQRYLILDRI
;
A
#
# COMPACT_ATOMS: atom_id res chain seq x y z
N MET A 1 -22.07 -20.25 -12.25
CA MET A 1 -20.86 -20.52 -13.03
C MET A 1 -21.25 -20.45 -14.50
N GLN A 2 -20.88 -19.38 -15.21
CA GLN A 2 -21.23 -19.25 -16.62
C GLN A 2 -20.38 -20.20 -17.47
N LEU A 3 -20.98 -20.81 -18.49
CA LEU A 3 -20.27 -21.63 -19.46
C LEU A 3 -19.33 -20.75 -20.28
N ILE A 4 -18.04 -21.08 -20.29
CA ILE A 4 -17.05 -20.40 -21.11
C ILE A 4 -17.22 -20.91 -22.55
N GLU A 5 -17.66 -20.04 -23.45
CA GLU A 5 -17.88 -20.37 -24.85
C GLU A 5 -16.58 -20.23 -25.66
N GLY A 6 -16.42 -21.08 -26.68
CA GLY A 6 -15.24 -21.09 -27.57
C GLY A 6 -14.49 -22.42 -27.58
N GLY A 7 -13.41 -22.46 -28.38
CA GLY A 7 -12.55 -23.65 -28.54
C GLY A 7 -11.72 -23.95 -27.27
N GLY A 8 -11.05 -25.11 -27.26
CA GLY A 8 -10.29 -25.59 -26.09
C GLY A 8 -9.23 -24.61 -25.57
N VAL A 9 -8.53 -23.91 -26.47
CA VAL A 9 -7.52 -22.89 -26.12
C VAL A 9 -8.17 -21.65 -25.50
N SER A 10 -9.31 -21.19 -26.02
CA SER A 10 -10.05 -20.05 -25.45
C SER A 10 -10.55 -20.36 -24.04
N LYS A 11 -11.05 -21.58 -23.82
CA LYS A 11 -11.46 -22.06 -22.50
C LYS A 11 -10.31 -22.09 -21.50
N LEU A 12 -9.14 -22.60 -21.90
CA LEU A 12 -7.94 -22.61 -21.05
C LEU A 12 -7.50 -21.20 -20.67
N ARG A 13 -7.44 -20.27 -21.64
CA ARG A 13 -7.11 -18.85 -21.40
C ARG A 13 -8.07 -18.22 -20.38
N ASP A 14 -9.37 -18.46 -20.54
CA ASP A 14 -10.37 -17.83 -19.69
C ASP A 14 -10.41 -18.44 -18.28
N VAL A 15 -10.12 -19.74 -18.12
CA VAL A 15 -9.87 -20.37 -16.81
C VAL A 15 -8.64 -19.76 -16.14
N ILE A 16 -7.54 -19.55 -16.88
CA ILE A 16 -6.35 -18.89 -16.35
C ILE A 16 -6.68 -17.46 -15.90
N ARG A 17 -7.47 -16.68 -16.68
CA ARG A 17 -7.91 -15.34 -16.28
C ARG A 17 -8.85 -15.34 -15.07
N GLN A 18 -9.70 -16.35 -14.92
CA GLN A 18 -10.69 -16.42 -13.84
C GLN A 18 -10.14 -17.00 -12.54
N LEU A 19 -9.20 -17.95 -12.61
CA LEU A 19 -8.70 -18.71 -11.46
C LEU A 19 -7.19 -18.57 -11.20
N GLY A 20 -6.40 -18.27 -12.24
CA GLY A 20 -4.93 -18.34 -12.22
C GLY A 20 -4.19 -16.99 -12.27
N TYR A 21 -4.89 -15.88 -12.45
CA TYR A 21 -4.31 -14.54 -12.31
C TYR A 21 -4.16 -14.25 -10.80
N ASN A 22 -2.92 -14.00 -10.35
CA ASN A 22 -2.74 -13.24 -9.12
C ASN A 22 -3.53 -11.96 -9.30
N LYS A 23 -4.38 -11.54 -8.37
CA LYS A 23 -4.86 -10.16 -8.37
C LYS A 23 -3.63 -9.29 -8.12
N ASP A 24 -2.84 -9.03 -9.15
CA ASP A 24 -1.49 -8.47 -9.06
C ASP A 24 -1.62 -7.16 -8.29
N VAL A 25 -1.18 -7.26 -7.04
CA VAL A 25 -1.01 -6.14 -6.17
C VAL A 25 0.43 -5.72 -6.45
N ASP A 26 0.57 -4.82 -7.42
CA ASP A 26 1.88 -4.28 -7.78
C ASP A 26 2.41 -3.45 -6.62
N ILE A 27 3.66 -3.71 -6.24
CA ILE A 27 4.39 -2.89 -5.29
C ILE A 27 5.15 -1.87 -6.12
N GLU A 28 4.77 -0.62 -5.97
CA GLU A 28 5.46 0.51 -6.56
C GLU A 28 6.34 1.18 -5.51
N VAL A 29 7.29 1.98 -5.99
CA VAL A 29 8.17 2.76 -5.13
C VAL A 29 7.95 4.23 -5.41
N GLY A 30 7.91 5.04 -4.35
CA GLY A 30 7.79 6.48 -4.46
C GLY A 30 8.60 7.22 -3.41
N THR A 31 8.56 8.55 -3.54
CA THR A 31 9.22 9.50 -2.66
C THR A 31 8.19 10.40 -2.01
N VAL A 32 8.25 10.56 -0.70
CA VAL A 32 7.39 11.48 0.05
C VAL A 32 7.77 12.92 -0.29
N THR A 33 6.83 13.70 -0.82
CA THR A 33 7.03 15.12 -1.18
C THR A 33 6.41 16.07 -0.16
N ALA A 34 5.40 15.62 0.59
CA ALA A 34 4.82 16.34 1.73
C ALA A 34 4.52 15.35 2.88
N PRO A 35 4.75 15.72 4.15
CA PRO A 35 4.52 14.84 5.30
C PRO A 35 3.04 14.82 5.73
N LEU A 36 2.70 13.92 6.66
CA LEU A 36 1.37 13.90 7.29
C LEU A 36 1.06 15.22 8.04
N PRO A 37 -0.20 15.69 8.06
CA PRO A 37 -1.42 15.01 7.58
C PRO A 37 -1.63 15.12 6.06
N ASP A 38 -1.03 16.10 5.40
CA ASP A 38 -1.17 16.38 3.97
C ASP A 38 -0.15 15.58 3.14
N ILE A 39 -0.14 14.26 3.36
CA ILE A 39 0.87 13.37 2.75
C ILE A 39 0.75 13.39 1.23
N ASN A 40 1.87 13.65 0.55
CA ASN A 40 1.99 13.49 -0.89
C ASN A 40 3.13 12.54 -1.22
N VAL A 41 2.91 11.63 -2.19
CA VAL A 41 3.93 10.69 -2.66
C VAL A 41 4.05 10.75 -4.17
N GLN A 42 5.24 11.06 -4.67
CA GLN A 42 5.58 10.95 -6.09
C GLN A 42 6.08 9.53 -6.34
N LEU A 43 5.34 8.76 -7.12
CA LEU A 43 5.75 7.43 -7.59
C LEU A 43 6.78 7.58 -8.71
N ASP A 44 7.68 6.60 -8.85
CA ASP A 44 8.82 6.71 -9.78
C ASP A 44 8.44 6.43 -11.23
N ASP A 45 7.62 5.41 -11.47
CA ASP A 45 7.28 4.92 -12.81
C ASP A 45 6.01 5.56 -13.40
N VAL A 46 5.35 6.44 -12.63
CA VAL A 46 4.11 7.11 -13.04
C VAL A 46 4.18 8.62 -12.82
N ASN A 47 3.59 9.38 -13.74
CA ASN A 47 3.67 10.85 -13.77
C ASN A 47 2.59 11.56 -12.93
N PHE A 48 2.07 10.92 -11.89
CA PHE A 48 1.10 11.55 -10.98
C PHE A 48 1.56 11.44 -9.53
N VAL A 49 1.04 12.34 -8.70
CA VAL A 49 1.29 12.40 -7.27
C VAL A 49 0.09 11.77 -6.57
N LEU A 50 0.36 10.90 -5.60
CA LEU A 50 -0.67 10.43 -4.69
C LEU A 50 -0.89 11.48 -3.61
N GLU A 51 -2.14 11.90 -3.45
CA GLU A 51 -2.56 12.85 -2.43
C GLU A 51 -3.13 12.12 -1.20
N ALA A 52 -3.32 12.85 -0.10
CA ALA A 52 -3.77 12.29 1.17
C ALA A 52 -5.11 11.53 1.09
N GLU A 53 -5.98 11.86 0.14
CA GLU A 53 -7.29 11.21 -0.05
C GLU A 53 -7.18 9.80 -0.66
N ASP A 54 -6.13 9.59 -1.45
CA ASP A 54 -5.83 8.34 -2.15
C ASP A 54 -4.92 7.42 -1.32
N CYS A 55 -4.21 7.99 -0.35
CA CYS A 55 -3.26 7.29 0.50
C CYS A 55 -3.85 6.80 1.83
N ALA A 56 -3.77 5.50 2.07
CA ALA A 56 -3.79 4.92 3.41
C ALA A 56 -2.33 4.77 3.91
N VAL A 57 -2.06 5.19 5.15
CA VAL A 57 -0.71 5.10 5.74
C VAL A 57 -0.75 4.20 6.96
N CYS A 58 0.12 3.19 6.99
CA CYS A 58 0.27 2.28 8.12
C CYS A 58 0.60 3.05 9.42
N GLU A 59 0.08 2.58 10.56
CA GLU A 59 0.25 3.24 11.85
C GLU A 59 1.73 3.45 12.23
N HIS A 60 2.59 2.48 11.93
CA HIS A 60 4.00 2.54 12.29
C HIS A 60 4.77 3.64 11.52
N LEU A 61 4.20 4.16 10.44
CA LEU A 61 4.72 5.28 9.65
C LEU A 61 4.14 6.63 10.10
N ARG A 62 3.33 6.63 11.16
CA ARG A 62 2.74 7.81 11.79
C ARG A 62 3.33 7.99 13.19
N ALA A 63 3.21 9.20 13.71
CA ALA A 63 3.44 9.41 15.14
C ALA A 63 2.34 8.69 15.92
N HIS A 64 2.72 7.71 16.75
CA HIS A 64 1.79 6.88 17.50
C HIS A 64 2.39 6.47 18.85
N GLU A 65 1.53 6.05 19.78
CA GLU A 65 1.92 5.58 21.10
C GLU A 65 1.53 4.12 21.26
N ARG A 66 2.39 3.32 21.91
CA ARG A 66 2.07 1.94 22.29
C ARG A 66 2.27 1.71 23.76
N GLU A 67 1.30 1.06 24.38
CA GLU A 67 1.43 0.52 25.72
C GLU A 67 2.31 -0.73 25.69
N VAL A 68 3.29 -0.78 26.58
CA VAL A 68 4.20 -1.91 26.75
C VAL A 68 4.33 -2.23 28.23
N SER A 69 4.44 -3.51 28.56
CA SER A 69 4.72 -3.95 29.94
C SER A 69 6.18 -4.39 30.05
N ILE A 70 6.97 -3.67 30.85
CA ILE A 70 8.38 -3.98 31.10
C ILE A 70 8.52 -4.40 32.55
N ASN A 71 8.92 -5.65 32.79
CA ASN A 71 9.06 -6.22 34.14
C ASN A 71 7.77 -6.12 34.99
N GLY A 72 6.60 -6.25 34.35
CA GLY A 72 5.29 -6.16 35.01
C GLY A 72 4.83 -4.75 35.37
N LYS A 73 5.52 -3.71 34.85
CA LYS A 73 5.08 -2.33 34.94
C LYS A 73 4.67 -1.83 33.55
N ASP A 74 3.42 -1.40 33.45
CA ASP A 74 2.90 -0.84 32.21
C ASP A 74 3.43 0.59 32.01
N THR A 75 3.85 0.87 30.79
CA THR A 75 4.39 2.16 30.37
C THR A 75 4.03 2.43 28.92
N THR A 76 4.11 3.69 28.50
CA THR A 76 3.78 4.12 27.15
C THR A 76 5.05 4.54 26.43
N ILE A 77 5.28 4.00 25.24
CA ILE A 77 6.36 4.43 24.35
C ILE A 77 5.75 5.26 23.22
N THR A 78 6.26 6.50 23.06
CA THR A 78 5.90 7.37 21.94
C THR A 78 6.88 7.18 20.78
N PHE A 79 6.36 6.76 19.63
CA PHE A 79 7.10 6.64 18.38
C PHE A 79 6.91 7.93 17.58
N LYS A 80 8.02 8.64 17.30
CA LYS A 80 8.02 9.91 16.54
C LYS A 80 8.53 9.75 15.10
N ASP A 81 8.68 8.51 14.66
CA ASP A 81 9.33 8.18 13.40
C ASP A 81 8.33 8.18 12.23
N ALA A 82 7.61 9.30 12.09
CA ALA A 82 6.65 9.51 11.03
C ALA A 82 7.34 9.81 9.69
N LEU A 83 6.64 9.55 8.57
CA LEU A 83 7.14 9.88 7.23
C LEU A 83 7.47 11.36 7.10
N LYS A 84 8.66 11.64 6.56
CA LYS A 84 9.16 12.99 6.27
C LYS A 84 9.46 13.13 4.77
N VAL A 85 9.57 14.39 4.33
CA VAL A 85 9.92 14.71 2.94
C VAL A 85 11.27 14.07 2.58
N GLY A 86 11.30 13.41 1.43
CA GLY A 86 12.46 12.69 0.90
C GLY A 86 12.53 11.22 1.31
N ASP A 87 11.67 10.74 2.21
CA ASP A 87 11.61 9.31 2.54
C ASP A 87 11.15 8.51 1.30
N ARG A 88 11.83 7.39 1.07
CA ARG A 88 11.48 6.42 0.03
C ARG A 88 10.51 5.40 0.62
N VAL A 89 9.43 5.10 -0.10
CA VAL A 89 8.35 4.26 0.41
C VAL A 89 7.92 3.22 -0.61
N ALA A 90 7.57 2.04 -0.12
CA ALA A 90 6.87 1.01 -0.88
C ALA A 90 5.36 1.27 -0.79
N VAL A 91 4.71 1.32 -1.95
CA VAL A 91 3.30 1.66 -2.08
C VAL A 91 2.59 0.53 -2.79
N VAL A 92 1.40 0.23 -2.30
CA VAL A 92 0.61 -0.90 -2.77
C VAL A 92 -0.76 -0.46 -3.20
N MET A 93 -1.12 -0.79 -4.43
CA MET A 93 -2.43 -0.48 -4.98
C MET A 93 -3.50 -1.45 -4.43
N PHE A 94 -4.62 -0.92 -3.97
CA PHE A 94 -5.78 -1.70 -3.53
C PHE A 94 -7.10 -1.05 -4.01
N SER A 95 -8.23 -1.66 -3.68
CA SER A 95 -9.56 -1.17 -4.10
C SER A 95 -9.69 -0.98 -5.62
N ALA A 96 -9.22 -1.97 -6.39
CA ALA A 96 -9.26 -1.97 -7.86
C ALA A 96 -8.59 -0.74 -8.51
N GLY A 97 -7.53 -0.20 -7.88
CA GLY A 97 -6.72 0.88 -8.45
C GLY A 97 -7.12 2.29 -8.06
N GLN A 98 -8.06 2.42 -7.12
CA GLN A 98 -8.51 3.73 -6.63
C GLN A 98 -7.77 4.19 -5.39
N ARG A 99 -7.12 3.28 -4.65
CA ARG A 99 -6.47 3.63 -3.38
C ARG A 99 -5.12 2.96 -3.26
N TYR A 100 -4.23 3.62 -2.52
CA TYR A 100 -2.84 3.24 -2.35
C TYR A 100 -2.51 3.12 -0.87
N LEU A 101 -1.88 2.03 -0.46
CA LEU A 101 -1.44 1.77 0.89
C LEU A 101 0.08 1.96 0.94
N ILE A 102 0.55 2.91 1.73
CA ILE A 102 1.98 3.05 2.03
C ILE A 102 2.34 1.97 3.06
N LEU A 103 3.08 0.95 2.61
CA LEU A 103 3.41 -0.21 3.43
C LEU A 103 4.53 0.09 4.42
N ASP A 104 5.68 0.56 3.93
CA ASP A 104 6.87 0.83 4.73
C ASP A 104 7.82 1.80 4.00
N ARG A 105 8.83 2.29 4.70
CA ARG A 105 10.01 2.94 4.12
C ARG A 105 11.00 1.90 3.62
N ILE A 106 11.77 2.25 2.59
CA ILE A 106 12.81 1.40 1.99
C ILE A 106 14.20 2.05 2.04
#